data_AF-A0A7J6RYS4-F1
#
_entry.id   AF-A0A7J6RYS4-F1
#
_cell.length_a   1.000
_cell.length_b   1.000
_cell.length_c   1.000
_cell.angle_alpha   90.00
_cell.angle_beta   90.00
_cell.angle_gamma   90.00
#
_symmetry.space_group_name_H-M   'P 1'
#
loop_
_entity.id
_entity.type
_entity.pdbx_description
1 polymer ?
#
loop_
_entity_poly.entity_id
_entity_poly.type
_entity_poly.pdbx_seq_one_letter_code
_entity_poly.pdbx_strand_id
1 'polypeptide(L)'
;KLQKFREEIGQSVNDPFQVVLKSSKLPMSLLTEGQNESDQPRGKAARKNLLAVEPFDKTFGSAKTRKRPRLSTGSMEEMANKASRMAEEYDPSKDKSSEENRVLRDEEHTVVNEEVFKKGTSRRIWQELYKVVDSSDVILEVIDARDPMGTRCQKLEREIRKTRPNKHIVLILNKCDLIPTWATKRWVQVLSKEFPTLAFHASVTNPFGKSALFQLLRQFAQLLKERKHVSIGMIGYPNVGKSSVINALKRKKVCKAAPVPGETKVWQYVALTKRIYLIDCPGIVPATSDDFKQDCAKILKGVVRPERVENPSNYIDEVLSRAKREDLITKYSLPNDFEWADGDDFLTKIAQQMGKLRKGGEADIETAARIVLYDWQKGRIPYFELPPKDGEDDQEDEAKEEEEVNVTEGDDGKQTIT
;
A
#
# COMPACT_ATOMS: atom_id res chain seq x y z
N LYS A 1 19.64 -36.59 -5.29
CA LYS A 1 20.26 -35.47 -4.55
C LYS A 1 19.69 -34.12 -4.97
N LEU A 2 19.67 -33.79 -6.26
CA LEU A 2 19.14 -32.51 -6.76
C LEU A 2 17.63 -32.33 -6.53
N GLN A 3 16.82 -33.39 -6.69
CA GLN A 3 15.39 -33.35 -6.38
C GLN A 3 15.11 -33.09 -4.89
N LYS A 4 15.80 -33.83 -3.99
CA LYS A 4 15.72 -33.58 -2.54
C LYS A 4 16.08 -32.14 -2.18
N PHE A 5 17.14 -31.60 -2.78
CA PHE A 5 17.53 -30.20 -2.61
C PHE A 5 16.42 -29.23 -3.06
N ARG A 6 15.76 -29.48 -4.20
CA ARG A 6 14.64 -28.67 -4.68
C ARG A 6 13.44 -28.73 -3.76
N GLU A 7 13.11 -29.91 -3.25
CA GLU A 7 11.98 -30.11 -2.32
C GLU A 7 12.23 -29.43 -0.97
N GLU A 8 13.37 -29.70 -0.33
CA GLU A 8 13.73 -29.14 0.99
C GLU A 8 13.89 -27.61 0.93
N ILE A 9 14.65 -27.10 -0.05
CA ILE A 9 14.86 -25.66 -0.16
C ILE A 9 13.59 -24.97 -0.66
N GLY A 10 12.84 -25.58 -1.57
CA GLY A 10 11.56 -25.04 -2.05
C GLY A 10 10.56 -24.83 -0.92
N GLN A 11 10.44 -25.78 0.02
CA GLN A 11 9.61 -25.61 1.22
C GLN A 11 10.13 -24.48 2.11
N SER A 12 11.44 -24.42 2.36
CA SER A 12 12.04 -23.37 3.21
C SER A 12 11.96 -21.96 2.62
N VAL A 13 11.93 -21.83 1.29
CA VAL A 13 11.84 -20.53 0.60
C VAL A 13 10.41 -20.00 0.60
N ASN A 14 9.42 -20.91 0.62
CA ASN A 14 8.01 -20.54 0.65
C ASN A 14 7.52 -20.22 2.06
N ASP A 15 8.17 -20.73 3.11
CA ASP A 15 7.86 -20.42 4.50
C ASP A 15 8.35 -19.00 4.87
N PRO A 16 7.46 -18.05 5.19
CA PRO A 16 7.84 -16.68 5.56
C PRO A 16 8.74 -16.58 6.79
N PHE A 17 8.70 -17.57 7.68
CA PHE A 17 9.43 -17.56 8.95
C PHE A 17 10.81 -18.22 8.86
N GLN A 18 11.11 -18.91 7.76
CA GLN A 18 12.40 -19.53 7.53
C GLN A 18 13.34 -18.60 6.76
N VAL A 19 14.63 -18.65 7.15
CA VAL A 19 15.64 -17.72 6.66
C VAL A 19 16.87 -18.48 6.14
N VAL A 20 17.20 -18.26 4.87
CA VAL A 20 18.38 -18.84 4.21
C VAL A 20 19.59 -17.90 4.35
N LEU A 21 20.49 -18.19 5.29
CA LEU A 21 21.62 -17.30 5.64
C LEU A 21 22.82 -17.34 4.67
N LYS A 22 22.99 -18.44 3.92
CA LYS A 22 24.15 -18.66 3.01
C LYS A 22 23.73 -18.88 1.56
N SER A 23 22.75 -18.10 1.10
CA SER A 23 22.24 -18.18 -0.27
C SER A 23 23.32 -18.00 -1.35
N SER A 24 24.41 -17.29 -1.06
CA SER A 24 25.55 -17.14 -1.99
C SER A 24 26.39 -18.41 -2.19
N LYS A 25 26.33 -19.36 -1.25
CA LYS A 25 27.04 -20.65 -1.34
C LYS A 25 26.16 -21.76 -1.91
N LEU A 26 24.85 -21.51 -2.04
CA LEU A 26 23.87 -22.47 -2.52
C LEU A 26 23.58 -22.22 -4.01
N PRO A 27 23.44 -23.26 -4.84
CA PRO A 27 23.10 -23.11 -6.24
C PRO A 27 21.61 -22.78 -6.41
N MET A 28 21.23 -21.54 -6.07
CA MET A 28 19.84 -21.07 -6.07
C MET A 28 19.21 -21.04 -7.47
N SER A 29 20.01 -20.96 -8.54
CA SER A 29 19.53 -21.04 -9.93
C SER A 29 18.82 -22.36 -10.24
N LEU A 30 19.17 -23.44 -9.54
CA LEU A 30 18.55 -24.75 -9.73
C LEU A 30 17.10 -24.81 -9.25
N LEU A 31 16.65 -23.85 -8.43
CA LEU A 31 15.26 -23.75 -7.97
C LEU A 31 14.36 -23.07 -9.01
N THR A 32 14.92 -22.13 -9.77
CA THR A 32 14.19 -21.36 -10.79
C THR A 32 13.96 -22.13 -12.10
N GLU A 33 14.77 -23.16 -12.39
CA GLU A 33 14.74 -23.99 -13.61
C GLU A 33 13.47 -24.87 -13.80
N GLY A 34 12.35 -24.54 -13.15
CA GLY A 34 11.08 -25.25 -13.33
C GLY A 34 9.83 -24.45 -12.98
N GLN A 35 9.97 -23.35 -12.24
CA GLN A 35 8.84 -22.48 -11.86
C GLN A 35 8.68 -21.29 -12.79
N ASN A 36 9.70 -20.98 -13.59
CA ASN A 36 9.85 -19.63 -14.09
C ASN A 36 8.87 -19.19 -15.17
N GLU A 37 8.01 -20.00 -15.82
CA GLU A 37 7.20 -19.56 -16.98
C GLU A 37 7.94 -18.94 -18.18
N SER A 38 9.19 -18.51 -17.98
CA SER A 38 10.10 -17.95 -18.94
C SER A 38 11.01 -19.04 -19.50
N ASP A 39 11.21 -20.14 -18.75
CA ASP A 39 11.93 -21.33 -19.21
C ASP A 39 11.00 -22.53 -19.51
N GLN A 40 9.76 -22.52 -19.02
CA GLN A 40 8.69 -23.24 -19.70
C GLN A 40 8.05 -22.28 -20.70
N PRO A 41 7.83 -22.66 -21.96
CA PRO A 41 7.06 -21.88 -22.91
C PRO A 41 5.65 -21.48 -22.45
N ARG A 42 5.45 -20.55 -21.51
CA ARG A 42 4.11 -20.02 -21.29
C ARG A 42 3.73 -19.19 -22.50
N GLY A 43 2.75 -19.70 -23.24
CA GLY A 43 2.05 -18.99 -24.31
C GLY A 43 2.92 -18.04 -25.12
N LYS A 44 3.96 -18.53 -25.81
CA LYS A 44 4.65 -17.92 -26.96
C LYS A 44 5.84 -18.74 -27.43
N ALA A 45 6.43 -19.60 -26.58
CA ALA A 45 7.42 -20.56 -27.08
C ALA A 45 6.81 -21.85 -27.68
N ALA A 46 5.47 -21.91 -27.83
CA ALA A 46 4.82 -22.74 -28.86
C ALA A 46 4.39 -21.92 -30.10
N ARG A 47 4.51 -20.57 -30.08
CA ARG A 47 4.53 -19.80 -31.32
C ARG A 47 5.94 -19.98 -31.86
N LYS A 48 6.10 -21.03 -32.69
CA LYS A 48 7.27 -21.25 -33.56
C LYS A 48 7.86 -19.89 -33.91
N ASN A 49 9.15 -19.70 -33.69
CA ASN A 49 9.86 -18.42 -33.86
C ASN A 49 9.52 -17.79 -35.23
N LEU A 50 8.41 -17.05 -35.31
CA LEU A 50 7.73 -16.74 -36.58
C LEU A 50 8.62 -15.82 -37.42
N LEU A 51 9.40 -14.97 -36.75
CA LEU A 51 10.39 -14.09 -37.37
C LEU A 51 11.56 -14.84 -38.01
N ALA A 52 11.89 -16.04 -37.51
CA ALA A 52 12.90 -16.89 -38.12
C ALA A 52 12.39 -17.57 -39.40
N VAL A 53 11.08 -17.80 -39.50
CA VAL A 53 10.45 -18.46 -40.66
C VAL A 53 9.94 -17.44 -41.69
N GLU A 54 9.36 -16.34 -41.22
CA GLU A 54 8.74 -15.27 -42.00
C GLU A 54 9.24 -13.90 -41.49
N PRO A 55 10.42 -13.44 -41.97
CA PRO A 55 10.91 -12.09 -41.68
C PRO A 55 9.97 -11.01 -42.22
N PHE A 56 9.97 -9.82 -41.61
CA PHE A 56 9.07 -8.72 -41.99
C PHE A 56 9.18 -8.32 -43.46
N ASP A 57 10.41 -8.17 -43.97
CA ASP A 57 10.69 -7.80 -45.36
C ASP A 57 10.14 -8.80 -46.39
N LYS A 58 10.09 -10.09 -46.02
CA LYS A 58 9.53 -11.16 -46.87
C LYS A 58 8.02 -11.33 -46.70
N THR A 59 7.44 -10.77 -45.63
CA THR A 59 6.02 -10.92 -45.29
C THR A 59 5.18 -9.73 -45.75
N PHE A 60 5.77 -8.52 -45.72
CA PHE A 60 5.16 -7.25 -46.09
C PHE A 60 6.15 -6.39 -46.90
N GLY A 61 5.68 -5.44 -47.70
CA GLY A 61 6.53 -4.56 -48.52
C GLY A 61 6.72 -5.02 -49.97
N SER A 62 7.68 -4.42 -50.67
CA SER A 62 7.95 -4.70 -52.10
C SER A 62 8.65 -6.04 -52.33
N ALA A 63 9.47 -6.50 -51.38
CA ALA A 63 10.16 -7.79 -51.40
C ALA A 63 9.31 -8.97 -50.86
N LYS A 64 7.99 -8.78 -50.73
CA LYS A 64 7.09 -9.78 -50.14
C LYS A 64 7.07 -11.08 -50.96
N THR A 65 7.37 -12.20 -50.32
CA THR A 65 7.23 -13.55 -50.88
C THR A 65 5.96 -14.26 -50.43
N ARG A 66 5.29 -13.76 -49.38
CA ARG A 66 4.04 -14.33 -48.86
C ARG A 66 2.84 -13.96 -49.73
N LYS A 67 2.32 -14.94 -50.48
CA LYS A 67 1.15 -14.76 -51.36
C LYS A 67 -0.20 -15.13 -50.74
N ARG A 68 -0.23 -15.99 -49.70
CA ARG A 68 -1.48 -16.47 -49.07
C ARG A 68 -1.40 -16.32 -47.54
N PRO A 69 -2.51 -15.95 -46.88
CA PRO A 69 -2.55 -15.94 -45.42
C PRO A 69 -2.58 -17.36 -44.86
N ARG A 70 -2.00 -17.56 -43.68
CA ARG A 70 -2.20 -18.78 -42.90
C ARG A 70 -3.50 -18.61 -42.12
N LEU A 71 -4.56 -19.26 -42.58
CA LEU A 71 -5.85 -19.24 -41.91
C LEU A 71 -5.86 -20.27 -40.78
N SER A 72 -6.55 -19.94 -39.69
CA SER A 72 -6.75 -20.86 -38.56
C SER A 72 -7.98 -21.75 -38.72
N THR A 73 -8.79 -21.54 -39.77
CA THR A 73 -10.07 -22.21 -40.02
C THR A 73 -9.97 -23.05 -41.29
N GLY A 74 -10.64 -24.20 -41.31
CA GLY A 74 -10.62 -25.14 -42.43
C GLY A 74 -11.71 -24.87 -43.46
N SER A 75 -12.85 -24.33 -43.04
CA SER A 75 -14.01 -24.05 -43.89
C SER A 75 -14.46 -22.58 -43.84
N MET A 76 -15.27 -22.19 -44.83
CA MET A 76 -15.87 -20.86 -44.89
C MET A 76 -16.92 -20.66 -43.80
N GLU A 77 -17.67 -21.72 -43.48
CA GLU A 77 -18.68 -21.74 -42.41
C GLU A 77 -18.04 -21.52 -41.04
N GLU A 78 -16.90 -22.17 -40.76
CA GLU A 78 -16.14 -21.95 -39.52
C GLU A 78 -15.65 -20.51 -39.40
N MET A 79 -15.21 -19.92 -40.51
CA MET A 79 -14.77 -18.52 -40.54
C MET A 79 -15.94 -17.57 -40.28
N ALA A 80 -17.11 -17.82 -40.87
CA ALA A 80 -18.32 -17.04 -40.66
C ALA A 80 -18.78 -17.12 -39.20
N ASN A 81 -18.84 -18.31 -38.62
CA ASN A 81 -19.22 -18.50 -37.21
C ASN A 81 -18.24 -17.79 -36.26
N LYS A 82 -16.93 -17.83 -36.56
CA LYS A 82 -15.93 -17.09 -35.78
C LYS A 82 -16.10 -15.58 -35.90
N ALA A 83 -16.40 -15.07 -37.10
CA ALA A 83 -16.64 -13.65 -37.31
C ALA A 83 -17.89 -13.16 -36.56
N SER A 84 -18.99 -13.93 -36.60
CA SER A 84 -20.20 -13.63 -35.84
C SER A 84 -19.92 -13.59 -34.33
N ARG A 85 -19.22 -14.61 -33.80
CA ARG A 85 -18.85 -14.62 -32.38
C ARG A 85 -17.96 -13.45 -31.98
N MET A 86 -17.01 -13.08 -32.83
CA MET A 86 -16.15 -11.91 -32.58
C MET A 86 -16.93 -10.60 -32.61
N ALA A 87 -17.97 -10.49 -33.44
CA ALA A 87 -18.86 -9.33 -33.45
C ALA A 87 -19.75 -9.27 -32.21
N GLU A 88 -20.24 -10.41 -31.72
CA GLU A 88 -21.00 -10.51 -30.47
C GLU A 88 -20.14 -10.20 -29.23
N GLU A 89 -18.89 -10.66 -29.21
CA GLU A 89 -17.92 -10.38 -28.15
C GLU A 89 -17.33 -8.95 -28.23
N TYR A 90 -17.54 -8.23 -29.34
CA TYR A 90 -16.98 -6.90 -29.54
C TYR A 90 -17.74 -5.85 -28.74
N ASP A 91 -17.02 -5.18 -27.84
CA ASP A 91 -17.54 -4.11 -27.00
C ASP A 91 -16.94 -2.77 -27.47
N PRO A 92 -17.73 -1.87 -28.11
CA PRO A 92 -17.22 -0.61 -28.64
C PRO A 92 -16.68 0.32 -27.55
N SER A 93 -17.12 0.20 -26.29
CA SER A 93 -16.60 1.00 -25.18
C SER A 93 -15.15 0.64 -24.81
N LYS A 94 -14.72 -0.59 -25.11
CA LYS A 94 -13.36 -1.08 -24.83
C LYS A 94 -12.39 -0.83 -25.98
N ASP A 95 -12.88 -0.38 -27.14
CA ASP A 95 -12.03 -0.08 -28.29
C ASP A 95 -11.32 1.28 -28.13
N LYS A 96 -10.06 1.21 -27.71
CA LYS A 96 -9.20 2.39 -27.54
C LYS A 96 -8.73 3.00 -28.87
N SER A 97 -9.00 2.34 -29.99
CA SER A 97 -8.61 2.82 -31.31
C SER A 97 -9.68 3.65 -32.01
N SER A 98 -10.92 3.61 -31.52
CA SER A 98 -12.02 4.42 -32.06
C SER A 98 -11.78 5.91 -31.80
N GLU A 99 -12.17 6.76 -32.76
CA GLU A 99 -11.99 8.21 -32.66
C GLU A 99 -12.88 8.82 -31.58
N GLU A 100 -14.11 8.34 -31.44
CA GLU A 100 -15.05 8.79 -30.38
C GLU A 100 -14.49 8.54 -28.97
N ASN A 101 -13.92 7.35 -28.71
CA ASN A 101 -13.32 7.06 -27.40
C ASN A 101 -11.98 7.81 -27.19
N ARG A 102 -11.30 8.21 -28.28
CA ARG A 102 -10.13 9.09 -28.18
C ARG A 102 -10.52 10.51 -27.76
N VAL A 103 -11.58 11.06 -28.35
CA VAL A 103 -12.07 12.41 -28.01
C VAL A 103 -12.61 12.47 -26.58
N LEU A 104 -13.44 11.50 -26.17
CA LEU A 104 -13.96 11.42 -24.79
C LEU A 104 -12.83 11.36 -23.74
N ARG A 105 -11.76 10.65 -24.06
CA ARG A 105 -10.58 10.55 -23.19
C ARG A 105 -9.81 11.87 -23.08
N ASP A 106 -9.72 12.62 -24.17
CA ASP A 106 -9.03 13.92 -24.18
C ASP A 106 -9.83 14.99 -23.41
N GLU A 107 -11.17 14.90 -23.37
CA GLU A 107 -12.03 15.79 -22.56
C GLU A 107 -11.94 15.50 -21.04
N GLU A 108 -11.90 14.23 -20.62
CA GLU A 108 -11.74 13.84 -19.20
C GLU A 108 -10.37 14.24 -18.62
N HIS A 109 -9.33 14.36 -19.45
CA HIS A 109 -7.96 14.71 -19.00
C HIS A 109 -7.73 16.22 -18.81
N THR A 110 -8.76 17.07 -18.90
CA THR A 110 -8.62 18.53 -18.74
C THR A 110 -8.35 19.01 -17.32
N VAL A 111 -8.48 18.15 -16.30
CA VAL A 111 -8.07 18.49 -14.93
C VAL A 111 -6.55 18.33 -14.83
N VAL A 112 -5.83 19.46 -14.88
CA VAL A 112 -4.36 19.48 -14.74
C VAL A 112 -3.96 18.81 -13.44
N ASN A 113 -3.30 17.65 -13.53
CA ASN A 113 -2.86 16.92 -12.36
C ASN A 113 -1.77 17.73 -11.61
N GLU A 114 -2.09 18.21 -10.41
CA GLU A 114 -1.23 19.13 -9.65
C GLU A 114 0.16 18.50 -9.42
N GLU A 115 1.23 19.29 -9.56
CA GLU A 115 2.60 18.82 -9.28
C GLU A 115 2.78 18.31 -7.84
N VAL A 116 1.87 18.70 -6.95
CA VAL A 116 1.84 18.29 -5.56
C VAL A 116 1.66 16.77 -5.41
N PHE A 117 0.89 16.13 -6.30
CA PHE A 117 0.66 14.67 -6.30
C PHE A 117 1.85 13.87 -6.81
N LYS A 118 2.82 14.52 -7.47
CA LYS A 118 4.10 13.91 -7.88
C LYS A 118 5.13 13.87 -6.74
N LYS A 119 4.79 14.35 -5.54
CA LYS A 119 5.67 14.24 -4.37
C LYS A 119 5.73 12.80 -3.89
N GLY A 120 6.94 12.32 -3.59
CA GLY A 120 7.20 10.92 -3.20
C GLY A 120 7.59 10.00 -4.36
N THR A 121 7.32 10.38 -5.61
CA THR A 121 7.76 9.62 -6.82
C THR A 121 9.08 10.14 -7.41
N SER A 122 9.66 11.19 -6.82
CA SER A 122 10.90 11.81 -7.31
C SER A 122 12.07 10.82 -7.38
N ARG A 123 12.83 10.86 -8.49
CA ARG A 123 14.04 10.04 -8.69
C ARG A 123 15.03 10.15 -7.54
N ARG A 124 15.13 11.33 -6.91
CA ARG A 124 16.00 11.54 -5.73
C ARG A 124 15.60 10.64 -4.56
N ILE A 125 14.30 10.58 -4.25
CA ILE A 125 13.77 9.79 -3.13
C ILE A 125 13.97 8.29 -3.40
N TRP A 126 13.73 7.85 -4.63
CA TRP A 126 13.98 6.47 -5.05
C TRP A 126 15.46 6.09 -5.00
N GLN A 127 16.38 6.99 -5.37
CA GLN A 127 17.81 6.77 -5.20
C GLN A 127 18.19 6.58 -3.72
N GLU A 128 17.63 7.39 -2.82
CA GLU A 128 17.83 7.23 -1.37
C GLU A 128 17.28 5.89 -0.87
N LEU A 129 16.10 5.48 -1.34
CA LEU A 129 15.52 4.17 -1.03
C LEU A 129 16.46 3.04 -1.46
N TYR A 130 16.94 3.04 -2.70
CA TYR A 130 17.80 1.96 -3.18
C TYR A 130 19.14 1.90 -2.43
N LYS A 131 19.69 3.04 -1.98
CA LYS A 131 20.86 3.06 -1.08
C LYS A 131 20.56 2.40 0.27
N VAL A 132 19.40 2.69 0.86
CA VAL A 132 18.95 2.07 2.13
C VAL A 132 18.78 0.58 1.95
N VAL A 133 18.07 0.17 0.89
CA VAL A 133 17.90 -1.23 0.53
C VAL A 133 19.29 -1.86 0.42
N ASP A 134 20.20 -1.35 -0.41
CA ASP A 134 21.57 -1.87 -0.58
C ASP A 134 22.38 -2.00 0.69
N SER A 135 22.30 -1.00 1.56
CA SER A 135 23.09 -0.95 2.80
C SER A 135 22.49 -1.78 3.94
N SER A 136 21.27 -2.28 3.79
CA SER A 136 20.55 -3.04 4.80
C SER A 136 20.70 -4.56 4.60
N ASP A 137 20.85 -5.27 5.72
CA ASP A 137 20.77 -6.73 5.80
C ASP A 137 19.31 -7.18 6.03
N VAL A 138 18.56 -6.40 6.81
CA VAL A 138 17.15 -6.61 7.13
C VAL A 138 16.37 -5.34 6.78
N ILE A 139 15.20 -5.51 6.18
CA ILE A 139 14.29 -4.44 5.77
C ILE A 139 13.03 -4.54 6.61
N LEU A 140 12.74 -3.47 7.36
CA LEU A 140 11.48 -3.29 8.07
C LEU A 140 10.58 -2.40 7.22
N GLU A 141 9.50 -2.96 6.69
CA GLU A 141 8.48 -2.19 5.99
C GLU A 141 7.39 -1.76 6.98
N VAL A 142 7.31 -0.46 7.23
CA VAL A 142 6.33 0.11 8.15
C VAL A 142 5.07 0.47 7.38
N ILE A 143 3.94 -0.10 7.81
CA ILE A 143 2.61 0.08 7.22
C ILE A 143 1.66 0.71 8.25
N ASP A 144 0.65 1.45 7.79
CA ASP A 144 -0.37 2.08 8.65
C ASP A 144 -1.49 1.06 8.94
N ALA A 145 -1.82 0.84 10.21
CA ALA A 145 -2.80 -0.15 10.63
C ALA A 145 -4.22 0.13 10.13
N ARG A 146 -4.54 1.39 9.81
CA ARG A 146 -5.86 1.79 9.29
C ARG A 146 -6.11 1.34 7.85
N ASP A 147 -5.06 1.30 7.04
CA ASP A 147 -5.12 0.86 5.63
C ASP A 147 -3.79 0.14 5.29
N PRO A 148 -3.63 -1.12 5.74
CA PRO A 148 -2.38 -1.86 5.55
C PRO A 148 -2.11 -2.16 4.08
N MET A 149 -3.14 -2.52 3.30
CA MET A 149 -2.97 -2.87 1.88
C MET A 149 -2.66 -1.65 1.01
N GLY A 150 -3.28 -0.51 1.29
CA GLY A 150 -3.04 0.73 0.57
C GLY A 150 -1.72 1.40 0.92
N THR A 151 -1.15 1.14 2.10
CA THR A 151 0.17 1.66 2.51
C THR A 151 1.33 0.66 2.31
N ARG A 152 1.04 -0.50 1.73
CA ARG A 152 2.03 -1.54 1.41
C ARG A 152 2.61 -1.37 0.00
N CYS A 153 3.90 -1.65 -0.16
CA CYS A 153 4.62 -1.50 -1.43
C CYS A 153 4.94 -2.86 -2.08
N GLN A 154 3.92 -3.65 -2.43
CA GLN A 154 4.09 -4.99 -3.02
C GLN A 154 4.99 -5.05 -4.26
N LYS A 155 5.04 -3.96 -5.04
CA LYS A 155 5.90 -3.87 -6.23
C LYS A 155 7.38 -3.87 -5.84
N LEU A 156 7.73 -3.14 -4.78
CA LEU A 156 9.06 -3.08 -4.21
C LEU A 156 9.43 -4.40 -3.53
N GLU A 157 8.51 -5.00 -2.77
CA GLU A 157 8.72 -6.32 -2.16
C GLU A 157 9.08 -7.39 -3.20
N ARG A 158 8.31 -7.44 -4.30
CA ARG A 158 8.57 -8.35 -5.43
C ARG A 158 9.90 -8.06 -6.09
N GLU A 159 10.26 -6.80 -6.26
CA GLU A 159 11.56 -6.40 -6.82
C GLU A 159 12.73 -6.81 -5.93
N ILE A 160 12.64 -6.58 -4.61
CA ILE A 160 13.66 -6.98 -3.64
C ILE A 160 13.80 -8.51 -3.61
N ARG A 161 12.68 -9.26 -3.56
CA ARG A 161 12.70 -10.72 -3.56
C ARG A 161 13.36 -11.31 -4.82
N LYS A 162 13.15 -10.67 -5.98
CA LYS A 162 13.78 -11.06 -7.25
C LYS A 162 15.25 -10.69 -7.35
N THR A 163 15.61 -9.47 -6.98
CA THR A 163 16.97 -8.93 -7.17
C THR A 163 17.93 -9.30 -6.06
N ARG A 164 17.43 -9.43 -4.82
CA ARG A 164 18.23 -9.57 -3.60
C ARG A 164 17.55 -10.54 -2.62
N PRO A 165 17.46 -11.84 -2.94
CA PRO A 165 16.79 -12.86 -2.11
C PRO A 165 17.47 -13.10 -0.75
N ASN A 166 18.68 -12.60 -0.55
CA ASN A 166 19.41 -12.66 0.71
C ASN A 166 18.94 -11.63 1.76
N LYS A 167 18.06 -10.70 1.39
CA LYS A 167 17.53 -9.69 2.32
C LYS A 167 16.24 -10.17 2.94
N HIS A 168 16.08 -9.92 4.24
CA HIS A 168 14.89 -10.31 4.98
C HIS A 168 13.94 -9.13 5.08
N ILE A 169 12.68 -9.34 4.71
CA ILE A 169 11.62 -8.33 4.81
C ILE A 169 10.72 -8.72 6.00
N VAL A 170 10.47 -7.75 6.88
CA VAL A 170 9.56 -7.89 8.03
C VAL A 170 8.59 -6.72 7.99
N LEU A 171 7.30 -6.98 8.16
CA LEU A 171 6.27 -5.95 8.20
C LEU A 171 6.07 -5.45 9.63
N ILE A 172 5.95 -4.13 9.77
CA ILE A 172 5.63 -3.46 11.04
C ILE A 172 4.31 -2.74 10.86
N LEU A 173 3.24 -3.33 11.41
CA LEU A 173 1.91 -2.74 11.46
C LEU A 173 1.90 -1.68 12.56
N ASN A 174 2.02 -0.41 12.18
CA ASN A 174 2.13 0.72 13.11
C ASN A 174 0.81 1.50 13.22
N LYS A 175 0.65 2.25 14.31
CA LYS A 175 -0.58 2.99 14.67
C LYS A 175 -1.75 2.09 15.08
N CYS A 176 -1.45 0.97 15.73
CA CYS A 176 -2.47 0.06 16.26
C CYS A 176 -3.38 0.70 17.32
N ASP A 177 -3.02 1.87 17.85
CA ASP A 177 -3.85 2.68 18.76
C ASP A 177 -5.05 3.33 18.07
N LEU A 178 -5.05 3.43 16.73
CA LEU A 178 -6.13 4.06 15.97
C LEU A 178 -7.22 3.06 15.53
N ILE A 179 -7.02 1.77 15.78
CA ILE A 179 -7.92 0.71 15.33
C ILE A 179 -8.26 -0.22 16.51
N PRO A 180 -9.40 -0.92 16.46
CA PRO A 180 -9.74 -1.92 17.47
C PRO A 180 -8.69 -3.05 17.58
N THR A 181 -8.61 -3.67 18.76
CA THR A 181 -7.65 -4.75 19.04
C THR A 181 -7.91 -5.97 18.16
N TRP A 182 -9.18 -6.33 17.95
CA TRP A 182 -9.56 -7.46 17.09
C TRP A 182 -9.08 -7.26 15.65
N ALA A 183 -9.26 -6.05 15.10
CA ALA A 183 -8.84 -5.70 13.75
C ALA A 183 -7.32 -5.78 13.61
N THR A 184 -6.58 -5.30 14.62
CA THR A 184 -5.11 -5.43 14.65
C THR A 184 -4.67 -6.89 14.62
N LYS A 185 -5.27 -7.74 15.46
CA LYS A 185 -4.95 -9.17 15.55
C LYS A 185 -5.17 -9.86 14.20
N ARG A 186 -6.31 -9.58 13.57
CA ARG A 186 -6.70 -10.16 12.29
C ARG A 186 -5.80 -9.72 11.14
N TRP A 187 -5.47 -8.42 11.06
CA TRP A 187 -4.48 -7.93 10.10
C TRP A 187 -3.10 -8.58 10.28
N VAL A 188 -2.64 -8.78 11.52
CA VAL A 188 -1.39 -9.50 11.78
C VAL A 188 -1.47 -10.95 11.26
N GLN A 189 -2.58 -11.66 11.45
CA GLN A 189 -2.76 -13.03 10.94
C GLN A 189 -2.70 -13.06 9.41
N VAL A 190 -3.45 -12.19 8.72
CA VAL A 190 -3.51 -12.11 7.26
C VAL A 190 -2.12 -11.80 6.68
N LEU A 191 -1.44 -10.80 7.21
CA LEU A 191 -0.12 -10.38 6.73
C LEU A 191 0.98 -11.39 7.04
N SER A 192 0.87 -12.10 8.17
CA SER A 192 1.82 -13.14 8.58
C SER A 192 1.87 -14.34 7.65
N LYS A 193 0.84 -14.54 6.80
CA LYS A 193 0.85 -15.55 5.73
C LYS A 193 1.92 -15.26 4.67
N GLU A 194 2.28 -13.99 4.47
CA GLU A 194 3.25 -13.57 3.45
C GLU A 194 4.62 -13.18 4.02
N PHE A 195 4.62 -12.46 5.14
CA PHE A 195 5.83 -11.94 5.78
C PHE A 195 5.66 -11.89 7.30
N PRO A 196 6.72 -12.15 8.09
CA PRO A 196 6.67 -11.96 9.53
C PRO A 196 6.21 -10.52 9.85
N THR A 197 5.11 -10.42 10.59
CA THR A 197 4.43 -9.14 10.86
C THR A 197 4.36 -8.88 12.36
N LEU A 198 4.70 -7.66 12.78
CA LEU A 198 4.58 -7.23 14.18
C LEU A 198 3.68 -6.01 14.29
N ALA A 199 2.73 -6.07 15.22
CA ALA A 199 1.95 -4.90 15.65
C ALA A 199 2.79 -3.96 16.51
N PHE A 200 2.62 -2.66 16.31
CA PHE A 200 3.43 -1.63 16.95
C PHE A 200 2.64 -0.35 17.22
N HIS A 201 2.88 0.25 18.39
CA HIS A 201 2.47 1.62 18.69
C HIS A 201 3.71 2.45 19.01
N ALA A 202 4.02 3.40 18.13
CA ALA A 202 5.21 4.22 18.24
C ALA A 202 5.01 5.41 19.19
N SER A 203 5.32 5.20 20.47
CA SER A 203 5.41 6.26 21.47
C SER A 203 6.77 6.23 22.18
N VAL A 204 7.29 7.41 22.56
CA VAL A 204 8.55 7.52 23.30
C VAL A 204 8.36 7.08 24.76
N THR A 205 7.19 7.39 25.33
CA THR A 205 6.86 7.11 26.73
C THR A 205 6.30 5.71 26.91
N ASN A 206 5.25 5.36 26.16
CA ASN A 206 4.55 4.08 26.28
C ASN A 206 4.44 3.33 24.94
N PRO A 207 5.53 2.76 24.41
CA PRO A 207 5.48 2.00 23.16
C PRO A 207 4.93 0.59 23.35
N PHE A 208 4.05 0.16 22.44
CA PHE A 208 3.63 -1.23 22.29
C PHE A 208 4.49 -1.95 21.23
N GLY A 209 4.74 -3.26 21.40
CA GLY A 209 5.51 -4.06 20.44
C GLY A 209 7.03 -3.85 20.46
N LYS A 210 7.54 -2.93 21.30
CA LYS A 210 8.98 -2.62 21.40
C LYS A 210 9.84 -3.83 21.78
N SER A 211 9.43 -4.59 22.80
CA SER A 211 10.18 -5.76 23.27
C SER A 211 10.25 -6.85 22.21
N ALA A 212 9.12 -7.15 21.56
CA ALA A 212 9.02 -8.11 20.47
C ALA A 212 9.91 -7.72 19.29
N LEU A 213 9.82 -6.46 18.84
CA LEU A 213 10.69 -5.96 17.77
C LEU A 213 12.16 -6.06 18.18
N PHE A 214 12.53 -5.61 19.38
CA PHE A 214 13.92 -5.68 19.84
C PHE A 214 14.45 -7.13 19.90
N GLN A 215 13.62 -8.08 20.34
CA GLN A 215 13.95 -9.50 20.37
C GLN A 215 14.17 -10.06 18.96
N LEU A 216 13.30 -9.71 18.01
CA LEU A 216 13.45 -10.09 16.61
C LEU A 216 14.75 -9.55 16.00
N LEU A 217 15.07 -8.27 16.21
CA LEU A 217 16.32 -7.68 15.73
C LEU A 217 17.55 -8.34 16.37
N ARG A 218 17.45 -8.75 17.64
CA ARG A 218 18.51 -9.49 18.33
C ARG A 218 18.68 -10.90 17.75
N GLN A 219 17.60 -11.59 17.37
CA GLN A 219 17.66 -12.87 16.68
C GLN A 219 18.40 -12.73 15.34
N PHE A 220 18.03 -11.73 14.52
CA PHE A 220 18.77 -11.44 13.28
C PHE A 220 20.26 -11.15 13.53
N ALA A 221 20.58 -10.39 14.57
CA ALA A 221 21.97 -10.13 14.94
C ALA A 221 22.73 -11.39 15.41
N GLN A 222 22.03 -12.39 15.95
CA GLN A 222 22.61 -13.70 16.29
C GLN A 222 22.74 -14.61 15.07
N LEU A 223 21.84 -14.53 14.11
CA LEU A 223 21.91 -15.28 12.86
C LEU A 223 23.05 -14.75 11.97
N LEU A 224 23.20 -13.44 11.88
CA LEU A 224 24.26 -12.76 11.11
C LEU A 224 25.54 -12.59 11.94
N LYS A 225 25.94 -13.64 12.67
CA LYS A 225 27.10 -13.61 13.58
C LYS A 225 28.43 -13.30 12.88
N GLU A 226 28.57 -13.69 11.61
CA GLU A 226 29.77 -13.46 10.80
C GLU A 226 29.95 -11.96 10.44
N ARG A 227 28.88 -11.15 10.49
CA ARG A 227 28.94 -9.70 10.21
C ARG A 227 29.33 -8.91 11.47
N LYS A 228 30.25 -7.95 11.32
CA LYS A 228 30.66 -7.04 12.41
C LYS A 228 29.49 -6.17 12.90
N HIS A 229 28.71 -5.66 11.95
CA HIS A 229 27.54 -4.82 12.20
C HIS A 229 26.37 -5.34 11.37
N VAL A 230 25.16 -5.19 11.89
CA VAL A 230 23.90 -5.51 11.19
C VAL A 230 23.14 -4.22 10.97
N SER A 231 22.85 -3.93 9.71
CA SER A 231 22.15 -2.73 9.26
C SER A 231 20.70 -3.05 8.94
N ILE A 232 19.79 -2.27 9.48
CA ILE A 232 18.35 -2.50 9.38
C ILE A 232 17.69 -1.28 8.76
N GLY A 233 17.18 -1.42 7.54
CA GLY A 233 16.54 -0.33 6.79
C GLY A 233 15.06 -0.22 7.13
N MET A 234 14.56 1.00 7.37
CA MET A 234 13.12 1.26 7.48
C MET A 234 12.58 1.84 6.18
N ILE A 235 11.61 1.16 5.57
CA ILE A 235 10.93 1.58 4.34
C ILE A 235 9.42 1.71 4.58
N GLY A 236 8.70 2.35 3.65
CA GLY A 236 7.25 2.50 3.70
C GLY A 236 6.77 3.90 3.33
N TYR A 237 5.44 4.08 3.24
CA TYR A 237 4.81 5.32 2.83
C TYR A 237 5.17 6.52 3.73
N PRO A 238 5.07 7.77 3.24
CA PRO A 238 5.09 8.96 4.11
C PRO A 238 4.09 8.82 5.27
N ASN A 239 4.38 9.45 6.42
CA ASN A 239 3.47 9.50 7.58
C ASN A 239 3.03 8.17 8.23
N VAL A 240 3.53 7.01 7.78
CA VAL A 240 3.27 5.70 8.47
C VAL A 240 3.95 5.58 9.83
N GLY A 241 4.96 6.42 10.12
CA GLY A 241 5.63 6.47 11.42
C GLY A 241 7.04 5.88 11.51
N LYS A 242 7.76 5.68 10.40
CA LYS A 242 9.16 5.17 10.36
C LYS A 242 10.07 5.82 11.42
N SER A 243 10.23 7.14 11.36
CA SER A 243 11.07 7.89 12.30
C SER A 243 10.55 7.81 13.75
N SER A 244 9.24 7.68 13.95
CA SER A 244 8.63 7.49 15.28
C SER A 244 8.96 6.12 15.87
N VAL A 245 8.96 5.06 15.05
CA VAL A 245 9.36 3.70 15.47
C VAL A 245 10.83 3.71 15.95
N ILE A 246 11.73 4.40 15.23
CA ILE A 246 13.14 4.56 15.65
C ILE A 246 13.22 5.27 17.01
N ASN A 247 12.48 6.37 17.18
CA ASN A 247 12.47 7.13 18.43
C ASN A 247 11.92 6.30 19.60
N ALA A 248 10.88 5.49 19.38
CA ALA A 248 10.31 4.57 20.37
C ALA A 248 11.31 3.47 20.78
N LEU A 249 12.00 2.86 19.81
CA LEU A 249 13.09 1.91 20.07
C LEU A 249 14.21 2.56 20.89
N LYS A 250 14.54 3.82 20.60
CA LYS A 250 15.55 4.58 21.32
C LYS A 250 15.14 5.18 22.67
N ARG A 251 13.84 5.29 22.97
CA ARG A 251 13.31 6.05 24.13
C ARG A 251 13.78 7.51 24.16
N LYS A 252 14.17 8.06 23.01
CA LYS A 252 14.58 9.46 22.86
C LYS A 252 14.29 9.94 21.44
N LYS A 253 14.07 11.24 21.29
CA LYS A 253 13.84 11.88 19.99
C LYS A 253 15.18 12.05 19.26
N VAL A 254 15.54 11.08 18.42
CA VAL A 254 16.73 11.11 17.56
C VAL A 254 16.37 11.62 16.17
N CYS A 255 15.33 11.04 15.57
CA CYS A 255 14.83 11.44 14.27
C CYS A 255 13.77 12.55 14.42
N LYS A 256 13.75 13.49 13.47
CA LYS A 256 12.68 14.48 13.39
C LYS A 256 11.39 13.77 12.94
N ALA A 257 10.36 13.82 13.78
CA ALA A 257 9.05 13.26 13.50
C ALA A 257 8.01 14.37 13.66
N ALA A 258 7.18 14.54 12.65
CA ALA A 258 6.07 15.49 12.58
C ALA A 258 4.90 14.83 11.84
N PRO A 259 3.65 15.24 12.09
CA PRO A 259 2.47 14.74 11.38
C PRO A 259 2.40 15.21 9.93
N VAL A 260 3.43 15.90 9.44
CA VAL A 260 3.46 16.52 8.12
C VAL A 260 4.39 15.72 7.20
N PRO A 261 3.98 15.37 5.98
CA PRO A 261 4.82 14.59 5.09
C PRO A 261 6.08 15.36 4.65
N GLY A 262 7.13 14.59 4.35
CA GLY A 262 8.41 15.09 3.84
C GLY A 262 9.36 15.67 4.91
N GLU A 263 9.17 15.32 6.19
CA GLU A 263 10.08 15.70 7.27
C GLU A 263 11.46 15.05 7.10
N THR A 264 11.50 13.74 6.91
CA THR A 264 12.72 13.00 6.58
C THR A 264 13.02 13.14 5.08
N LYS A 265 14.07 13.87 4.74
CA LYS A 265 14.46 14.18 3.34
C LYS A 265 15.64 13.37 2.82
N VAL A 266 16.49 12.88 3.73
CA VAL A 266 17.75 12.20 3.46
C VAL A 266 17.86 11.03 4.43
N TRP A 267 18.42 9.92 3.98
CA TRP A 267 18.67 8.77 4.86
C TRP A 267 19.67 9.08 5.98
N GLN A 268 19.53 8.41 7.12
CA GLN A 268 20.42 8.61 8.27
C GLN A 268 20.62 7.32 9.07
N TYR A 269 21.84 7.13 9.57
CA TYR A 269 22.19 6.01 10.46
C TYR A 269 21.92 6.34 11.92
N VAL A 270 21.24 5.44 12.61
CA VAL A 270 20.96 5.50 14.04
C VAL A 270 21.42 4.20 14.70
N ALA A 271 22.54 4.26 15.42
CA ALA A 271 23.06 3.10 16.14
C ALA A 271 22.09 2.70 17.26
N LEU A 272 21.43 1.54 17.21
CA LEU A 272 20.53 1.02 18.25
C LEU A 272 21.33 0.42 19.42
N THR A 273 22.27 -0.48 19.08
CA THR A 273 23.27 -1.08 19.98
C THR A 273 24.66 -0.93 19.34
N LYS A 274 25.74 -1.43 19.97
CA LYS A 274 27.08 -1.44 19.34
C LYS A 274 27.14 -2.24 18.03
N ARG A 275 26.21 -3.19 17.85
CA ARG A 275 26.17 -4.10 16.71
C ARG A 275 25.06 -3.80 15.71
N ILE A 276 23.93 -3.26 16.16
CA ILE A 276 22.72 -3.05 15.35
C ILE A 276 22.59 -1.57 15.01
N TYR A 277 22.50 -1.25 13.72
CA TYR A 277 22.26 0.09 13.20
C TYR A 277 20.91 0.13 12.48
N LEU A 278 20.11 1.15 12.76
CA LEU A 278 18.87 1.44 12.04
C LEU A 278 19.17 2.49 10.97
N ILE A 279 18.51 2.39 9.83
CA ILE A 279 18.60 3.35 8.74
C ILE A 279 17.21 3.93 8.50
N ASP A 280 17.04 5.22 8.77
CA ASP A 280 15.80 5.94 8.47
C ASP A 280 15.79 6.35 6.99
N CYS A 281 14.67 6.18 6.29
CA CYS A 281 14.51 6.50 4.87
C CYS A 281 13.39 7.52 4.68
N PRO A 282 13.48 8.45 3.71
CA PRO A 282 12.31 9.20 3.26
C PRO A 282 11.16 8.27 2.84
N GLY A 283 9.92 8.75 3.00
CA GLY A 283 8.75 8.00 2.57
C GLY A 283 8.65 7.90 1.05
N ILE A 284 8.26 6.73 0.55
CA ILE A 284 8.13 6.43 -0.87
C ILE A 284 6.68 6.28 -1.26
N VAL A 285 6.36 6.65 -2.50
CA VAL A 285 5.06 6.37 -3.09
C VAL A 285 5.33 5.72 -4.44
N PRO A 286 4.85 4.47 -4.67
CA PRO A 286 4.91 3.82 -5.97
C PRO A 286 4.30 4.73 -7.05
N ALA A 287 4.96 4.82 -8.21
CA ALA A 287 4.35 5.47 -9.37
C ALA A 287 3.23 4.57 -9.90
N THR A 288 2.01 5.06 -9.75
CA THR A 288 0.76 4.47 -10.26
C THR A 288 0.13 5.43 -11.26
N SER A 289 -0.91 5.00 -11.99
CA SER A 289 -1.57 5.84 -13.01
C SER A 289 -2.10 7.15 -12.43
N ASP A 290 -2.09 8.20 -13.23
CA ASP A 290 -2.60 9.51 -12.86
C ASP A 290 -4.14 9.49 -12.94
N ASP A 291 -4.78 8.90 -11.92
CA ASP A 291 -6.24 8.81 -11.78
C ASP A 291 -6.72 9.60 -10.55
N PHE A 292 -7.86 10.30 -10.66
CA PHE A 292 -8.43 11.10 -9.56
C PHE A 292 -8.58 10.30 -8.25
N LYS A 293 -9.07 9.06 -8.34
CA LYS A 293 -9.21 8.15 -7.18
C LYS A 293 -7.88 7.93 -6.45
N GLN A 294 -6.78 7.89 -7.19
CA GLN A 294 -5.46 7.71 -6.60
C GLN A 294 -4.95 8.99 -5.96
N ASP A 295 -5.28 10.15 -6.52
CA ASP A 295 -4.94 11.45 -5.93
C ASP A 295 -5.71 11.67 -4.62
N CYS A 296 -7.00 11.29 -4.55
CA CYS A 296 -7.76 11.19 -3.31
C CYS A 296 -7.03 10.27 -2.30
N ALA A 297 -6.66 9.06 -2.72
CA ALA A 297 -5.98 8.11 -1.84
C ALA A 297 -4.64 8.65 -1.32
N LYS A 298 -3.86 9.38 -2.14
CA LYS A 298 -2.60 10.01 -1.71
C LYS A 298 -2.82 11.07 -0.62
N ILE A 299 -3.89 11.86 -0.71
CA ILE A 299 -4.26 12.85 0.32
C ILE A 299 -4.66 12.13 1.61
N LEU A 300 -5.56 11.15 1.53
CA LEU A 300 -6.06 10.43 2.71
C LEU A 300 -4.95 9.66 3.44
N LYS A 301 -3.98 9.10 2.70
CA LYS A 301 -2.79 8.42 3.26
C LYS A 301 -1.76 9.39 3.85
N GLY A 302 -1.96 10.70 3.73
CA GLY A 302 -1.04 11.70 4.28
C GLY A 302 0.27 11.84 3.50
N VAL A 303 0.26 11.55 2.20
CA VAL A 303 1.41 11.80 1.30
C VAL A 303 1.55 13.29 1.01
N VAL A 304 0.41 13.95 0.82
CA VAL A 304 0.29 15.35 0.43
C VAL A 304 -0.11 16.21 1.62
N ARG A 305 0.43 17.44 1.67
CA ARG A 305 0.04 18.44 2.65
C ARG A 305 -1.26 19.11 2.21
N PRO A 306 -2.33 19.10 3.02
CA PRO A 306 -3.60 19.72 2.66
C PRO A 306 -3.52 21.21 2.27
N GLU A 307 -2.54 21.98 2.75
CA GLU A 307 -2.42 23.41 2.38
C GLU A 307 -1.91 23.64 0.97
N ARG A 308 -1.36 22.61 0.31
CA ARG A 308 -0.83 22.73 -1.05
C ARG A 308 -1.81 22.25 -2.11
N VAL A 309 -2.96 21.70 -1.69
CA VAL A 309 -4.03 21.28 -2.57
C VAL A 309 -4.86 22.50 -2.92
N GLU A 310 -5.16 22.72 -4.20
CA GLU A 310 -5.91 23.90 -4.65
C GLU A 310 -7.37 23.84 -4.17
N ASN A 311 -8.04 22.72 -4.44
CA ASN A 311 -9.46 22.51 -4.12
C ASN A 311 -9.65 21.36 -3.11
N PRO A 312 -9.47 21.59 -1.80
CA PRO A 312 -9.57 20.54 -0.78
C PRO A 312 -11.00 20.00 -0.57
N SER A 313 -12.04 20.75 -0.95
CA SER A 313 -13.45 20.34 -0.82
C SER A 313 -13.78 19.07 -1.61
N ASN A 314 -13.21 18.93 -2.82
CA ASN A 314 -13.45 17.81 -3.74
C ASN A 314 -13.05 16.43 -3.16
N TYR A 315 -12.29 16.40 -2.07
CA TYR A 315 -11.81 15.18 -1.44
C TYR A 315 -12.59 14.78 -0.19
N ILE A 316 -13.55 15.60 0.24
CA ILE A 316 -14.29 15.40 1.49
C ILE A 316 -15.35 14.32 1.34
N ASP A 317 -15.97 14.16 0.17
CA ASP A 317 -16.97 13.10 -0.05
C ASP A 317 -16.39 11.71 0.22
N GLU A 318 -15.11 11.48 -0.14
CA GLU A 318 -14.41 10.22 0.14
C GLU A 318 -14.06 10.05 1.63
N VAL A 319 -13.90 11.15 2.39
CA VAL A 319 -13.77 11.09 3.85
C VAL A 319 -15.10 10.69 4.48
N LEU A 320 -16.19 11.31 4.04
CA LEU A 320 -17.54 11.07 4.54
C LEU A 320 -18.05 9.67 4.21
N SER A 321 -17.67 9.10 3.06
CA SER A 321 -18.04 7.73 2.69
C SER A 321 -17.35 6.67 3.56
N ARG A 322 -16.20 7.00 4.16
CA ARG A 322 -15.37 6.09 4.95
C ARG A 322 -15.54 6.27 6.46
N ALA A 323 -15.81 7.48 6.91
CA ALA A 323 -16.01 7.79 8.33
C ALA A 323 -17.43 7.41 8.77
N LYS A 324 -17.58 6.92 10.01
CA LYS A 324 -18.91 6.75 10.58
C LYS A 324 -19.52 8.10 10.94
N ARG A 325 -20.82 8.23 10.73
CA ARG A 325 -21.58 9.46 11.03
C ARG A 325 -21.48 9.87 12.50
N GLU A 326 -21.63 8.91 13.41
CA GLU A 326 -21.54 9.10 14.87
C GLU A 326 -20.18 9.66 15.31
N ASP A 327 -19.11 9.15 14.70
CA ASP A 327 -17.73 9.59 15.00
C ASP A 327 -17.52 11.05 14.59
N LEU A 328 -18.08 11.46 13.43
CA LEU A 328 -18.01 12.85 12.96
C LEU A 328 -18.82 13.79 13.87
N ILE A 329 -20.02 13.37 14.28
CA ILE A 329 -20.89 14.14 15.18
C ILE A 329 -20.18 14.37 16.52
N THR A 330 -19.63 13.31 17.11
CA THR A 330 -18.88 13.38 18.36
C THR A 330 -17.64 14.26 18.23
N LYS A 331 -16.89 14.10 17.14
CA LYS A 331 -15.63 14.81 16.91
C LYS A 331 -15.78 16.32 16.78
N TYR A 332 -16.84 16.76 16.10
CA TYR A 332 -17.14 18.17 15.86
C TYR A 332 -18.19 18.74 16.82
N SER A 333 -18.63 17.94 17.80
CA SER A 333 -19.65 18.32 18.78
C SER A 333 -20.93 18.83 18.11
N LEU A 334 -21.34 18.14 17.05
CA LEU A 334 -22.53 18.45 16.26
C LEU A 334 -23.80 17.95 16.98
N PRO A 335 -24.97 18.54 16.72
CA PRO A 335 -26.25 17.98 17.16
C PRO A 335 -26.50 16.57 16.59
N ASN A 336 -27.25 15.72 17.30
CA ASN A 336 -27.52 14.33 16.85
C ASN A 336 -28.43 14.27 15.61
N ASP A 337 -29.27 15.30 15.42
CA ASP A 337 -30.14 15.53 14.27
C ASP A 337 -29.41 16.19 13.09
N PHE A 338 -28.07 16.29 13.16
CA PHE A 338 -27.29 17.01 12.16
C PHE A 338 -27.17 16.24 10.85
N GLU A 339 -28.09 16.48 9.91
CA GLU A 339 -28.06 15.93 8.56
C GLU A 339 -27.25 16.80 7.61
N TRP A 340 -26.56 16.16 6.67
CA TRP A 340 -25.90 16.81 5.54
C TRP A 340 -26.21 16.04 4.26
N ALA A 341 -26.45 16.77 3.17
CA ALA A 341 -26.72 16.15 1.87
C ALA A 341 -25.42 15.76 1.17
N ASP A 342 -24.50 16.72 1.05
CA ASP A 342 -23.25 16.60 0.30
C ASP A 342 -22.05 17.09 1.13
N GLY A 343 -20.83 16.81 0.66
CA GLY A 343 -19.61 17.29 1.31
C GLY A 343 -19.57 18.80 1.49
N ASP A 344 -20.06 19.58 0.52
CA ASP A 344 -20.08 21.05 0.62
C ASP A 344 -21.08 21.56 1.67
N ASP A 345 -22.23 20.91 1.84
CA ASP A 345 -23.21 21.23 2.89
C ASP A 345 -22.63 20.92 4.28
N PHE A 346 -21.98 19.75 4.41
CA PHE A 346 -21.25 19.38 5.63
C PHE A 346 -20.18 20.42 6.00
N LEU A 347 -19.36 20.84 5.03
CA LEU A 347 -18.32 21.84 5.25
C LEU A 347 -18.87 23.21 5.62
N THR A 348 -19.95 23.64 4.96
CA THR A 348 -20.60 24.92 5.22
C THR A 348 -21.08 25.00 6.67
N LYS A 349 -21.77 23.96 7.13
CA LYS A 349 -22.29 23.87 8.49
C LYS A 349 -21.17 23.76 9.53
N ILE A 350 -20.13 22.97 9.28
CA ILE A 350 -18.96 22.90 10.17
C ILE A 350 -18.23 24.24 10.25
N ALA A 351 -18.05 24.93 9.12
CA ALA A 351 -17.39 26.22 9.09
C ALA A 351 -18.14 27.25 9.95
N GLN A 352 -19.47 27.26 9.90
CA GLN A 352 -20.30 28.11 10.76
C GLN A 352 -20.14 27.77 12.24
N GLN A 353 -20.20 26.48 12.60
CA GLN A 353 -20.05 26.04 13.98
C GLN A 353 -18.66 26.35 14.55
N MET A 354 -17.60 26.21 13.74
CA MET A 354 -16.23 26.54 14.13
C MET A 354 -15.93 28.05 14.09
N GLY A 355 -16.87 28.89 13.66
CA GLY A 355 -16.67 30.33 13.47
C GLY A 355 -15.65 30.67 12.38
N LYS A 356 -15.46 29.79 11.40
CA LYS A 356 -14.58 30.01 10.23
C LYS A 356 -15.37 30.67 9.11
N LEU A 357 -15.57 31.98 9.27
CA LEU A 357 -16.31 32.80 8.31
C LEU A 357 -15.38 33.78 7.58
N ARG A 358 -15.64 33.99 6.30
CA ARG A 358 -15.04 35.06 5.48
C ARG A 358 -15.71 36.39 5.78
N LYS A 359 -15.17 37.47 5.21
CA LYS A 359 -15.79 38.81 5.27
C LYS A 359 -17.20 38.71 4.68
N GLY A 360 -18.20 39.23 5.39
CA GLY A 360 -19.61 39.15 4.98
C GLY A 360 -20.40 37.99 5.62
N GLY A 361 -19.78 37.17 6.47
CA GLY A 361 -20.48 36.09 7.18
C GLY A 361 -20.62 34.80 6.36
N GLU A 362 -20.01 34.73 5.18
CA GLU A 362 -19.96 33.52 4.35
C GLU A 362 -19.05 32.46 4.98
N ALA A 363 -19.45 31.19 4.91
CA ALA A 363 -18.67 30.07 5.42
C ALA A 363 -17.38 29.84 4.61
N ASP A 364 -16.24 29.66 5.30
CA ASP A 364 -14.97 29.36 4.64
C ASP A 364 -14.78 27.85 4.41
N ILE A 365 -15.38 27.36 3.32
CA ILE A 365 -15.40 25.93 2.93
C ILE A 365 -13.98 25.37 2.79
N GLU A 366 -13.06 26.10 2.15
CA GLU A 366 -11.69 25.62 1.94
C GLU A 366 -10.92 25.42 3.25
N THR A 367 -11.04 26.36 4.19
CA THR A 367 -10.36 26.25 5.48
C THR A 367 -10.95 25.12 6.31
N ALA A 368 -12.28 24.96 6.30
CA ALA A 368 -12.93 23.83 6.93
C ALA A 368 -12.46 22.50 6.32
N ALA A 369 -12.40 22.39 4.98
CA ALA A 369 -11.93 21.19 4.30
C ALA A 369 -10.49 20.82 4.68
N ARG A 370 -9.58 21.81 4.74
CA ARG A 370 -8.20 21.59 5.21
C ARG A 370 -8.15 21.07 6.65
N ILE A 371 -9.01 21.59 7.54
CA ILE A 371 -9.09 21.12 8.93
C ILE A 371 -9.56 19.66 8.98
N VAL A 372 -10.62 19.33 8.24
CA VAL A 372 -11.16 17.96 8.19
C VAL A 372 -10.12 16.97 7.66
N LEU A 373 -9.45 17.30 6.55
CA LEU A 373 -8.38 16.47 6.00
C LEU A 373 -7.21 16.30 6.98
N TYR A 374 -6.89 17.34 7.76
CA TYR A 374 -5.87 17.25 8.79
C TYR A 374 -6.25 16.35 9.96
N ASP A 375 -7.51 16.43 10.39
CA ASP A 375 -8.04 15.60 11.46
C ASP A 375 -8.10 14.13 11.04
N TRP A 376 -8.44 13.87 9.77
CA TRP A 376 -8.32 12.54 9.15
C TRP A 376 -6.88 12.01 9.16
N GLN A 377 -5.92 12.78 8.64
CA GLN A 377 -4.52 12.34 8.56
C GLN A 377 -3.90 12.08 9.94
N LYS A 378 -4.31 12.84 10.96
CA LYS A 378 -3.88 12.68 12.35
C LYS A 378 -4.57 11.54 13.10
N GLY A 379 -5.60 10.92 12.51
CA GLY A 379 -6.37 9.86 13.18
C GLY A 379 -7.30 10.37 14.28
N ARG A 380 -7.74 11.64 14.20
CA ARG A 380 -8.78 12.19 15.09
C ARG A 380 -10.17 11.76 14.68
N ILE A 381 -10.35 11.48 13.40
CA ILE A 381 -11.54 10.81 12.86
C ILE A 381 -11.18 9.31 12.82
N PRO A 382 -11.82 8.47 13.64
CA PRO A 382 -11.64 7.03 13.60
C PRO A 382 -12.00 6.48 12.22
N TYR A 383 -11.10 5.65 11.69
CA TYR A 383 -11.32 4.95 10.43
C TYR A 383 -10.34 3.77 10.34
N PHE A 384 -10.83 2.65 9.85
CA PHE A 384 -10.01 1.51 9.46
C PHE A 384 -10.69 0.71 8.35
N GLU A 385 -9.88 0.11 7.49
CA GLU A 385 -10.33 -0.85 6.48
C GLU A 385 -10.50 -2.23 7.13
N LEU A 386 -11.60 -2.89 6.80
CA LEU A 386 -11.92 -4.21 7.31
C LEU A 386 -10.91 -5.23 6.76
N PRO A 387 -10.31 -6.06 7.63
CA PRO A 387 -9.47 -7.15 7.17
C PRO A 387 -10.29 -8.15 6.32
N PRO A 388 -9.66 -8.84 5.35
CA PRO A 388 -10.34 -9.86 4.56
C PRO A 388 -11.04 -10.92 5.43
N LYS A 389 -12.22 -11.36 4.98
CA LYS A 389 -12.94 -12.49 5.57
C LYS A 389 -12.24 -13.80 5.20
N ASP A 390 -11.74 -14.54 6.19
CA ASP A 390 -11.13 -15.86 6.01
C ASP A 390 -12.19 -16.88 6.47
N GLY A 391 -12.78 -17.64 5.54
CA GLY A 391 -14.01 -18.39 5.75
C GLY A 391 -14.01 -19.55 6.77
N GLU A 392 -12.99 -19.69 7.61
CA GLU A 392 -12.89 -20.73 8.65
C GLU A 392 -12.80 -20.16 10.09
N ASP A 393 -12.33 -18.92 10.30
CA ASP A 393 -12.16 -18.30 11.63
C ASP A 393 -13.34 -17.37 12.02
N ASP A 394 -14.30 -17.17 11.12
CA ASP A 394 -15.33 -16.12 11.24
C ASP A 394 -16.44 -16.42 12.28
N GLN A 395 -16.63 -17.68 12.69
CA GLN A 395 -17.71 -18.03 13.65
C GLN A 395 -17.43 -17.60 15.11
N GLU A 396 -16.17 -17.42 15.49
CA GLU A 396 -15.80 -16.94 16.85
C GLU A 396 -15.67 -15.41 16.94
N ASP A 397 -15.44 -14.74 15.81
CA ASP A 397 -15.31 -13.27 15.75
C ASP A 397 -16.66 -12.58 15.55
N GLU A 398 -17.64 -13.20 14.85
CA GLU A 398 -19.03 -12.69 14.79
C GLU A 398 -19.68 -12.59 16.18
N ALA A 399 -19.41 -13.56 17.07
CA ALA A 399 -19.92 -13.52 18.45
C ALA A 399 -19.30 -12.38 19.29
N LYS A 400 -18.07 -11.95 18.98
CA LYS A 400 -17.41 -10.82 19.65
C LYS A 400 -17.79 -9.47 19.04
N GLU A 401 -18.08 -9.43 17.74
CA GLU A 401 -18.68 -8.25 17.10
C GLU A 401 -20.06 -7.97 17.70
N GLU A 402 -20.90 -8.98 17.93
CA GLU A 402 -22.20 -8.80 18.59
C GLU A 402 -22.05 -8.37 20.07
N GLU A 403 -21.05 -8.87 20.80
CA GLU A 403 -20.81 -8.45 22.19
C GLU A 403 -20.21 -7.03 22.29
N GLU A 404 -19.23 -6.64 21.46
CA GLU A 404 -18.63 -5.29 21.51
C GLU A 404 -19.61 -4.20 21.02
N VAL A 405 -20.46 -4.50 20.03
CA VAL A 405 -21.52 -3.57 19.57
C VAL A 405 -22.61 -3.40 20.64
N ASN A 406 -23.03 -4.49 21.31
CA ASN A 406 -24.03 -4.42 22.38
C ASN A 406 -23.51 -3.74 23.66
N VAL A 407 -22.21 -3.82 23.97
CA VAL A 407 -21.62 -3.12 25.12
C VAL A 407 -21.55 -1.60 24.88
N THR A 408 -21.40 -1.14 23.64
CA THR A 408 -21.47 0.30 23.31
C THR A 408 -22.90 0.86 23.34
N GLU A 409 -23.93 0.03 23.18
CA GLU A 409 -25.35 0.46 23.26
C GLU A 409 -25.95 0.35 24.68
N GLY A 410 -25.27 -0.30 25.62
CA GLY A 410 -25.85 -0.76 26.88
C GLY A 410 -25.55 0.02 28.17
N ASP A 411 -24.67 1.03 28.17
CA ASP A 411 -24.26 1.71 29.42
C ASP A 411 -24.65 3.20 29.45
N ASP A 412 -25.94 3.46 29.26
CA ASP A 412 -26.59 4.71 29.66
C ASP A 412 -27.70 4.42 30.68
N GLY A 413 -27.33 4.49 31.97
CA GLY A 413 -28.24 4.92 33.04
C GLY A 413 -28.75 3.84 34.01
N LYS A 414 -28.11 3.76 35.18
CA LYS A 414 -28.75 4.05 36.49
C LYS A 414 -27.74 3.91 37.64
N GLN A 415 -27.14 5.02 38.05
CA GLN A 415 -26.73 5.19 39.44
C GLN A 415 -28.01 5.35 40.27
N THR A 416 -28.31 4.35 41.10
CA THR A 416 -29.27 4.50 42.18
C THR A 416 -28.51 4.43 43.49
N ILE A 417 -28.60 5.52 44.22
CA ILE A 417 -28.13 5.69 45.59
C ILE A 417 -28.89 4.72 46.48
N THR A 418 -28.20 3.80 47.15
CA THR A 418 -28.42 3.48 48.58
C THR A 418 -27.19 2.80 49.17
#